data_AF-A0A7C3BUT6-F1
#
_entry.id   AF-A0A7C3BUT6-F1
#
_cell.length_a   1.000
_cell.length_b   1.000
_cell.length_c   1.000
_cell.angle_alpha   90.00
_cell.angle_beta   90.00
_cell.angle_gamma   90.00
#
_symmetry.space_group_name_H-M   'P 1'
#
loop_
_entity.id
_entity.type
_entity.pdbx_description
1 polymer ?
#
loop_
_entity_poly.entity_id
_entity_poly.type
_entity_poly.pdbx_seq_one_letter_code
_entity_poly.pdbx_strand_id
1 'polypeptide(L)'
;GAEIVFWPSAFAGGKAVNTKAWQNKYVVVSSTNKDTAKVCDVSGEMIAATGRWSDWICAPVNLEKAFLHTWPICRRFNDVQAKYGRKIRIKTLYEEEWTIIESRSQDVKIADVLKEFDFQTYEDYIKASGRLQRKNRV
;
A
#
# COMPACT_ATOMS: atom_id res chain seq x y z
N GLY A 1 7.91 4.09 -8.77
CA GLY A 1 8.06 5.37 -8.04
C GLY A 1 8.92 5.15 -6.82
N ALA A 2 8.86 6.01 -5.81
CA ALA A 2 9.45 5.73 -4.51
C ALA A 2 8.59 4.72 -3.73
N GLU A 3 9.21 3.74 -3.08
CA GLU A 3 8.51 2.72 -2.26
C GLU A 3 8.47 3.11 -0.78
N ILE A 4 9.47 3.85 -0.34
CA ILE A 4 9.62 4.35 1.03
C ILE A 4 10.10 5.80 1.01
N VAL A 5 9.55 6.62 1.89
CA VAL A 5 9.91 8.02 2.06
C VAL A 5 10.24 8.29 3.51
N PHE A 6 11.41 8.89 3.74
CA PHE A 6 11.82 9.34 5.07
C PHE A 6 11.41 10.79 5.28
N TRP A 7 10.71 11.06 6.38
CA TRP A 7 10.27 12.38 6.81
C TRP A 7 10.98 12.76 8.12
N PRO A 8 12.23 13.25 8.06
CA PRO A 8 12.86 13.89 9.21
C PRO A 8 12.25 15.28 9.42
N SER A 9 11.73 15.57 10.61
CA SER A 9 11.17 16.90 10.91
C SER A 9 11.18 17.22 12.40
N ALA A 10 11.25 18.50 12.77
CA ALA A 10 11.01 18.88 14.17
C ALA A 10 9.51 18.79 14.56
N PHE A 11 8.62 18.54 13.59
CA PHE A 11 7.17 18.48 13.75
C PHE A 11 6.63 17.07 13.47
N ALA A 12 5.75 16.57 14.35
CA ALA A 12 5.21 15.21 14.30
C ALA A 12 4.37 14.92 13.04
N GLY A 13 3.80 15.94 12.40
CA GLY A 13 3.06 15.78 11.15
C GLY A 13 1.68 15.12 11.28
N GLY A 14 1.37 14.46 12.41
CA GLY A 14 0.03 13.96 12.74
C GLY A 14 -0.62 13.19 11.58
N LYS A 15 -1.91 13.43 11.32
CA LYS A 15 -2.63 12.76 10.23
C LYS A 15 -2.09 13.10 8.83
N ALA A 16 -1.43 14.24 8.64
CA ALA A 16 -0.91 14.62 7.33
C ALA A 16 0.14 13.62 6.80
N VAL A 17 0.97 13.07 7.69
CA VAL A 17 1.95 12.02 7.34
C VAL A 17 1.24 10.76 6.84
N ASN A 18 0.21 10.31 7.54
CA ASN A 18 -0.61 9.16 7.14
C ASN A 18 -1.28 9.41 5.78
N THR A 19 -1.84 10.61 5.59
CA THR A 19 -2.47 11.00 4.33
C THR A 19 -1.47 11.02 3.19
N LYS A 20 -0.22 11.46 3.40
CA LYS A 20 0.82 11.42 2.37
C LYS A 20 1.18 9.98 1.98
N ALA A 21 1.29 9.06 2.93
CA ALA A 21 1.48 7.64 2.65
C ALA A 21 0.31 7.09 1.80
N TRP A 22 -0.92 7.37 2.22
CA TRP A 22 -2.15 6.93 1.52
C TRP A 22 -2.31 7.53 0.12
N GLN A 23 -2.00 8.82 -0.08
CA GLN A 23 -2.14 9.49 -1.37
C GLN A 23 -1.13 8.99 -2.40
N ASN A 24 0.10 8.74 -1.97
CA ASN A 24 1.20 8.41 -2.87
C ASN A 24 1.55 6.92 -2.92
N LYS A 25 0.86 6.09 -2.12
CA LYS A 25 1.01 4.63 -2.10
C LYS A 25 2.43 4.16 -1.77
N TYR A 26 3.13 4.90 -0.91
CA TYR A 26 4.44 4.54 -0.38
C TYR A 26 4.40 4.40 1.14
N VAL A 27 5.40 3.72 1.69
CA VAL A 27 5.64 3.68 3.14
C VAL A 27 6.25 5.02 3.56
N VAL A 28 5.82 5.57 4.70
CA VAL A 28 6.45 6.76 5.29
C VAL A 28 7.07 6.42 6.63
N VAL A 29 8.34 6.79 6.80
CA VAL A 29 9.03 6.70 8.09
C VAL A 29 9.33 8.11 8.56
N SER A 30 8.67 8.55 9.63
CA SER A 30 8.96 9.84 10.25
C SER A 30 9.96 9.70 11.39
N SER A 31 10.83 10.70 11.52
CA SER A 31 11.71 10.87 12.67
C SER A 31 11.53 12.29 13.18
N THR A 32 11.05 12.44 14.42
CA THR A 32 10.57 13.73 14.92
C THR A 32 11.26 14.15 16.21
N ASN A 33 11.56 15.44 16.34
CA ASN A 33 12.13 15.99 17.58
C ASN A 33 11.06 16.14 18.67
N LYS A 34 9.82 16.47 18.26
CA LYS A 34 8.67 16.59 19.16
C LYS A 34 7.67 15.47 18.91
N ASP A 35 7.00 15.07 19.99
CA ASP A 35 5.94 14.06 20.04
C ASP A 35 6.36 12.70 19.46
N THR A 36 5.60 12.16 18.51
CA THR A 36 5.73 10.78 18.04
C THR A 36 6.29 10.70 16.62
N ALA A 37 7.32 9.87 16.48
CA ALA A 37 7.80 9.31 15.23
C ALA A 37 6.98 8.06 14.89
N LYS A 38 6.82 7.72 13.61
CA LYS A 38 6.02 6.58 13.20
C LYS A 38 6.40 6.04 11.84
N VAL A 39 6.05 4.78 11.64
CA VAL A 39 6.09 4.08 10.35
C VAL A 39 4.65 3.92 9.88
N CYS A 40 4.31 4.50 8.73
CA CYS A 40 3.01 4.38 8.09
C CYS A 40 3.12 3.47 6.86
N ASP A 41 2.22 2.49 6.75
CA ASP A 41 2.10 1.64 5.57
C ASP A 41 1.49 2.39 4.38
N VAL A 42 1.51 1.78 3.19
CA VAL A 42 0.91 2.32 1.95
C VAL A 42 -0.59 2.61 2.07
N SER A 43 -1.28 1.97 3.03
CA SER A 43 -2.70 2.24 3.35
C SER A 43 -2.90 3.46 4.25
N GLY A 44 -1.84 4.12 4.70
CA GLY A 44 -1.90 5.20 5.70
C GLY A 44 -2.09 4.72 7.14
N GLU A 45 -2.18 3.41 7.38
CA GLU A 45 -2.20 2.84 8.73
C GLU A 45 -0.82 2.90 9.37
N MET A 46 -0.78 3.09 10.68
CA MET A 46 0.48 3.10 11.43
C MET A 46 0.88 1.67 11.77
N ILE A 47 2.09 1.27 11.37
CA ILE A 47 2.70 -0.02 11.71
C ILE A 47 3.31 0.04 13.11
N ALA A 48 4.05 1.11 13.40
CA ALA A 48 4.67 1.35 14.69
C ALA A 48 4.80 2.85 14.93
N ALA A 49 4.80 3.26 16.20
CA ALA A 49 5.00 4.64 16.61
C ALA A 49 5.83 4.70 17.89
N THR A 50 6.65 5.73 18.04
CA THR A 50 7.24 6.06 19.34
C THR A 50 6.14 6.54 20.28
N GLY A 51 6.42 6.44 21.56
CA GLY A 51 5.51 6.89 22.60
C GLY A 51 6.30 7.49 23.73
N ARG A 52 5.58 7.93 24.78
CA ARG A 52 6.20 8.58 25.93
C ARG A 52 7.34 7.76 26.55
N TRP A 53 7.25 6.43 26.49
CA TRP A 53 8.17 5.47 27.12
C TRP A 53 9.00 4.64 26.11
N SER A 54 8.92 4.96 24.81
CA SER A 54 9.69 4.26 23.78
C SER A 54 10.19 5.28 22.77
N ASP A 55 11.45 5.68 22.94
CA ASP A 55 12.07 6.77 22.16
C ASP A 55 12.47 6.35 20.75
N TRP A 56 12.50 5.05 20.47
CA TRP A 56 12.83 4.49 19.16
C TRP A 56 11.83 3.41 18.76
N ILE A 57 11.77 3.14 17.45
CA ILE A 57 10.93 2.11 16.85
C ILE A 57 11.74 1.25 15.89
N CYS A 58 11.43 -0.04 15.86
CA CYS A 58 11.90 -0.96 14.83
C CYS A 58 10.71 -1.82 14.43
N ALA A 59 10.40 -1.84 13.13
CA ALA A 59 9.31 -2.63 12.60
C ALA A 59 9.70 -3.20 11.23
N PRO A 60 9.36 -4.48 10.95
CA PRO A 60 9.52 -5.03 9.62
C PRO A 60 8.50 -4.38 8.69
N VAL A 61 8.96 -3.91 7.53
CA VAL A 61 8.12 -3.34 6.49
C VAL A 61 8.22 -4.21 5.25
N ASN A 62 7.06 -4.61 4.73
CA ASN A 62 6.97 -5.33 3.47
C ASN A 62 6.78 -4.34 2.31
N LEU A 63 7.73 -4.32 1.38
CA LEU A 63 7.67 -3.48 0.17
C LEU A 63 7.09 -4.23 -1.03
N GLU A 64 7.04 -5.56 -0.98
CA GLU A 64 6.44 -6.42 -2.02
C GLU A 64 4.91 -6.41 -1.92
N LYS A 65 4.33 -5.27 -2.31
CA LYS A 65 2.91 -4.97 -2.27
C LYS A 65 2.43 -4.39 -3.59
N ALA A 66 1.24 -4.80 -4.03
CA ALA A 66 0.53 -4.17 -5.13
C ALA A 66 -0.77 -3.54 -4.66
N PHE A 67 -1.05 -2.37 -5.21
CA PHE A 67 -2.26 -1.60 -4.97
C PHE A 67 -3.20 -1.73 -6.17
N LEU A 68 -4.42 -2.21 -5.94
CA LEU A 68 -5.37 -2.57 -6.98
C LEU A 68 -6.74 -1.95 -6.71
N HIS A 69 -7.50 -1.65 -7.77
CA HIS A 69 -8.93 -1.39 -7.64
C HIS A 69 -9.67 -2.72 -7.47
N THR A 70 -10.57 -2.81 -6.49
CA THR A 70 -11.16 -4.10 -6.07
C THR A 70 -12.04 -4.75 -7.14
N TRP A 71 -12.80 -3.96 -7.90
CA TRP A 71 -13.61 -4.48 -9.00
C TRP A 71 -12.89 -4.29 -10.34
N PRO A 72 -12.87 -5.27 -11.27
CA PRO A 72 -13.51 -6.60 -11.25
C PRO A 72 -12.67 -7.72 -10.63
N ILE A 73 -11.45 -7.44 -10.16
CA ILE A 73 -10.46 -8.45 -9.79
C ILE A 73 -10.87 -9.33 -8.60
N CYS A 74 -11.77 -8.85 -7.72
CA CYS A 74 -12.17 -9.60 -6.54
C CYS A 74 -12.82 -10.95 -6.85
N ARG A 75 -13.34 -11.14 -8.08
CA ARG A 75 -13.83 -12.43 -8.57
C ARG A 75 -12.78 -13.53 -8.55
N ARG A 76 -11.51 -13.18 -8.72
CA ARG A 76 -10.37 -14.11 -8.79
C ARG A 76 -9.64 -14.26 -7.45
N PHE A 77 -10.08 -13.60 -6.38
CA PHE A 77 -9.40 -13.69 -5.08
C PHE A 77 -9.42 -15.10 -4.49
N ASN A 78 -10.51 -15.84 -4.71
CA ASN A 78 -10.59 -17.25 -4.30
C ASN A 78 -9.57 -18.11 -5.04
N ASP A 79 -9.36 -17.88 -6.33
CA ASP A 79 -8.37 -18.61 -7.15
C ASP A 79 -6.94 -18.33 -6.69
N VAL A 80 -6.64 -17.06 -6.40
CA VAL A 80 -5.33 -16.64 -5.85
C VAL A 80 -5.08 -17.29 -4.49
N GLN A 81 -6.09 -17.29 -3.61
CA GLN A 81 -5.98 -17.94 -2.30
C GLN A 81 -5.86 -19.47 -2.43
N ALA A 82 -6.56 -20.09 -3.37
CA ALA A 82 -6.45 -21.53 -3.61
C ALA A 82 -5.05 -21.93 -4.09
N LYS A 83 -4.42 -21.11 -4.95
CA LYS A 83 -3.08 -21.40 -5.49
C LYS A 83 -1.95 -21.10 -4.51
N TYR A 84 -1.96 -19.92 -3.88
CA TYR A 84 -0.82 -19.46 -3.06
C TYR A 84 -1.06 -19.58 -1.56
N GLY A 85 -2.31 -19.75 -1.12
CA GLY A 85 -2.68 -19.87 0.27
C GLY A 85 -2.10 -18.74 1.12
N ARG A 86 -1.39 -19.12 2.20
CA ARG A 86 -0.80 -18.18 3.16
C ARG A 86 0.41 -17.42 2.64
N LYS A 87 0.96 -17.78 1.46
CA LYS A 87 2.10 -17.08 0.86
C LYS A 87 1.72 -15.69 0.36
N ILE A 88 0.44 -15.42 0.13
CA ILE A 88 -0.08 -14.12 -0.25
C ILE A 88 -1.10 -13.68 0.78
N ARG A 89 -1.05 -12.40 1.17
CA ARG A 89 -2.10 -11.78 1.96
C ARG A 89 -2.84 -10.76 1.10
N ILE A 90 -4.16 -10.87 1.11
CA ILE A 90 -5.07 -9.96 0.44
C ILE A 90 -5.78 -9.16 1.54
N LYS A 91 -5.69 -7.84 1.46
CA LYS A 91 -6.38 -6.91 2.35
C LYS A 91 -7.26 -5.98 1.52
N THR A 92 -8.56 -6.08 1.73
CA THR A 92 -9.54 -5.21 1.06
C THR A 92 -9.92 -4.06 1.99
N LEU A 93 -9.78 -2.84 1.47
CA LEU A 93 -10.30 -1.61 2.05
C LEU A 93 -11.67 -1.38 1.40
N TYR A 94 -12.73 -1.79 2.12
CA TYR A 94 -14.08 -1.88 1.55
C TYR A 94 -14.69 -0.50 1.24
N GLU A 95 -14.42 0.51 2.07
CA GLU A 95 -14.96 1.86 1.88
C GLU A 95 -14.32 2.56 0.68
N GLU A 96 -13.02 2.32 0.45
CA GLU A 96 -12.26 2.91 -0.66
C GLU A 96 -12.30 2.08 -1.95
N GLU A 97 -12.94 0.90 -1.92
CA GLU A 97 -12.92 -0.10 -3.00
C GLU A 97 -11.51 -0.41 -3.52
N TRP A 98 -10.56 -0.54 -2.60
CA TRP A 98 -9.17 -0.85 -2.90
C TRP A 98 -8.75 -2.18 -2.30
N THR A 99 -7.85 -2.87 -2.98
CA THR A 99 -7.26 -4.10 -2.49
C THR A 99 -5.74 -3.99 -2.52
N ILE A 100 -5.13 -4.37 -1.41
CA ILE A 100 -3.68 -4.51 -1.28
C ILE A 100 -3.36 -6.00 -1.29
N ILE A 101 -2.50 -6.41 -2.22
CA ILE A 101 -1.96 -7.78 -2.26
C ILE A 101 -0.50 -7.70 -1.84
N GLU A 102 -0.13 -8.43 -0.80
CA GLU A 102 1.24 -8.45 -0.27
C GLU A 102 1.80 -9.88 -0.26
N SER A 103 3.08 -10.02 -0.61
CA SER A 103 3.75 -11.32 -0.52
C SER A 103 4.24 -11.56 0.90
N ARG A 104 4.05 -12.79 1.41
CA ARG A 104 4.55 -13.26 2.71
C ARG A 104 5.64 -14.31 2.58
N SER A 105 6.08 -14.63 1.36
CA SER A 105 7.14 -15.59 1.09
C SER A 105 8.20 -14.96 0.19
N GLN A 106 9.47 -15.28 0.43
CA GLN A 106 10.57 -14.90 -0.47
C GLN A 106 10.45 -15.59 -1.85
N ASP A 107 9.72 -16.70 -1.94
CA ASP A 107 9.59 -17.47 -3.19
C ASP A 107 8.57 -16.87 -4.17
N VAL A 108 7.69 -15.98 -3.70
CA VAL A 108 6.56 -15.47 -4.50
C VAL A 108 6.72 -13.97 -4.66
N LYS A 109 6.92 -13.53 -5.90
CA LYS A 109 6.93 -12.11 -6.24
C LYS A 109 5.53 -11.66 -6.63
N ILE A 110 5.11 -10.50 -6.13
CA ILE A 110 3.78 -9.96 -6.48
C ILE A 110 3.66 -9.68 -7.98
N ALA A 111 4.76 -9.26 -8.63
CA ALA A 111 4.77 -9.05 -10.07
C ALA A 111 4.37 -10.30 -10.89
N ASP A 112 4.73 -11.49 -10.44
CA ASP A 112 4.38 -12.74 -11.13
C ASP A 112 2.91 -13.10 -10.92
N VAL A 113 2.38 -12.86 -9.72
CA VAL A 113 0.95 -13.02 -9.39
C VAL A 113 0.10 -12.09 -10.23
N LEU A 114 0.51 -10.82 -10.36
CA LEU A 114 -0.23 -9.85 -11.17
C LEU A 114 -0.29 -10.27 -12.65
N LYS A 115 0.84 -10.75 -13.20
CA LYS A 115 0.89 -11.23 -14.58
C LYS A 115 0.03 -12.48 -14.78
N GLU A 116 0.11 -13.43 -13.86
CA GLU A 116 -0.60 -14.70 -13.97
C GLU A 116 -2.13 -14.50 -13.97
N PHE A 117 -2.62 -13.62 -13.10
CA PHE A 117 -4.06 -13.36 -12.97
C PHE A 117 -4.55 -12.19 -13.81
N ASP A 118 -3.68 -11.61 -14.65
CA ASP A 118 -3.96 -10.42 -15.47
C ASP A 118 -4.53 -9.25 -14.64
N PHE A 119 -3.95 -9.03 -13.46
CA PHE A 119 -4.32 -7.95 -12.56
C PHE A 119 -3.61 -6.66 -12.95
N GLN A 120 -4.40 -5.61 -13.13
CA GLN A 120 -3.89 -4.26 -13.40
C GLN A 120 -3.64 -3.53 -12.09
N THR A 121 -2.51 -2.81 -12.03
CA THR A 121 -2.27 -1.89 -10.91
C THR A 121 -3.30 -0.76 -10.93
N TYR A 122 -3.54 -0.14 -9.76
CA TYR A 122 -4.45 1.00 -9.66
C TYR A 122 -4.03 2.16 -10.57
N GLU A 123 -2.71 2.41 -10.70
CA GLU A 123 -2.21 3.42 -11.62
C GLU A 123 -2.55 3.10 -13.07
N ASP A 124 -2.37 1.85 -13.49
CA ASP A 124 -2.68 1.41 -14.85
C ASP A 124 -4.18 1.51 -15.14
N TYR A 125 -5.00 1.14 -14.17
CA TYR A 125 -6.45 1.27 -14.23
C TYR A 125 -6.90 2.74 -14.40
N ILE A 126 -6.34 3.67 -13.62
CA ILE A 126 -6.63 5.11 -13.78
C ILE A 126 -6.17 5.61 -15.14
N LYS A 127 -4.95 5.26 -15.56
CA LYS A 127 -4.40 5.69 -16.86
C LYS A 127 -5.27 5.20 -18.01
N ALA A 128 -5.72 3.94 -17.96
CA ALA A 128 -6.63 3.36 -18.96
C ALA A 128 -7.98 4.07 -18.98
N SER A 129 -8.61 4.23 -17.81
CA SER A 129 -9.90 4.92 -17.66
C SER A 129 -9.84 6.37 -18.11
N GLY A 130 -8.78 7.09 -17.74
CA GLY A 130 -8.57 8.49 -18.14
C GLY A 130 -8.37 8.66 -19.65
N ARG A 131 -7.71 7.71 -20.31
CA ARG A 131 -7.60 7.69 -21.79
C ARG A 131 -8.99 7.50 -22.43
N LEU A 132 -9.80 6.57 -21.92
CA LEU A 132 -11.16 6.34 -22.42
C LEU A 132 -12.05 7.59 -22.24
N GLN A 133 -12.00 8.21 -21.06
CA GLN A 133 -12.79 9.39 -20.76
C GLN A 133 -12.45 10.55 -21.71
N ARG A 134 -11.15 10.81 -21.94
CA ARG A 134 -10.70 11.86 -22.87
C ARG A 134 -11.14 11.58 -24.30
N LYS A 135 -11.11 10.32 -24.73
CA LYS A 135 -11.56 9.92 -26.07
C LYS A 135 -13.06 10.17 -26.28
N ASN A 136 -13.86 10.02 -25.23
CA ASN A 136 -15.32 10.13 -25.29
C ASN A 136 -15.85 11.50 -24.83
N ARG A 137 -14.96 12.45 -24.51
CA ARG A 137 -15.33 13.80 -24.12
C ARG A 137 -15.66 14.59 -25.39
N VAL A 138 -16.95 14.73 -25.68
CA VAL A 138 -17.50 15.59 -26.74
C VAL A 138 -17.36 17.06 -26.35
#